data_AF-A0A2E4D9G2-F1
#
_entry.id   AF-A0A2E4D9G2-F1
#
_cell.length_a   1.000
_cell.length_b   1.000
_cell.length_c   1.000
_cell.angle_alpha   90.00
_cell.angle_beta   90.00
_cell.angle_gamma   90.00
#
_symmetry.space_group_name_H-M   'P 1'
#
loop_
_entity.id
_entity.type
_entity.pdbx_description
1 polymer ?
#
loop_
_entity_poly.entity_id
_entity_poly.type
_entity_poly.pdbx_seq_one_letter_code
_entity_poly.pdbx_strand_id
1 'polypeptide(L)'
;MKLTMILVFILSSLSLSYAQSMSKSCSGTMRYCDDLGICTDEYFYLYAYQYVKFSNGQLKRSRHRFNFRGYVLGEEDYYQFSGVVSENHLIYTGPDFDLAIPWDEQFPIYMVKRETEEWEKICP
;
A
#
# COMPACT_ATOMS: atom_id res chain seq x y z
N MET A 1 50.02 29.85 24.28
CA MET A 1 49.21 29.93 23.05
C MET A 1 48.25 28.74 23.04
N LYS A 2 46.96 28.98 23.28
CA LYS A 2 45.93 27.93 23.27
C LYS A 2 45.37 27.83 21.85
N LEU A 3 45.61 26.71 21.18
CA LEU A 3 45.03 26.39 19.88
C LEU A 3 43.54 26.07 20.11
N THR A 4 42.65 27.01 19.79
CA THR A 4 41.21 26.77 19.70
C THR A 4 40.96 25.92 18.46
N MET A 5 40.86 24.61 18.65
CA MET A 5 40.48 23.66 17.60
C MET A 5 38.98 23.85 17.32
N ILE A 6 38.67 24.57 16.24
CA ILE A 6 37.31 24.72 15.73
C ILE A 6 36.89 23.35 15.19
N LEU A 7 36.06 22.65 15.97
CA LEU A 7 35.38 21.44 15.53
C LEU A 7 34.32 21.87 14.49
N VAL A 8 34.70 21.83 13.21
CA VAL A 8 33.77 22.00 12.09
C VAL A 8 32.88 20.76 12.05
N PHE A 9 31.77 20.82 12.79
CA PHE A 9 30.68 19.87 12.66
C PHE A 9 30.00 20.17 11.32
N ILE A 10 30.49 19.52 10.26
CA ILE A 10 29.79 19.48 8.97
C ILE A 10 28.49 18.72 9.25
N LEU A 11 27.45 19.47 9.61
CA LEU A 11 26.06 19.05 9.49
C LEU A 11 25.80 18.91 8.00
N SER A 12 26.30 17.83 7.42
CA SER A 12 25.84 17.30 6.15
C SER A 12 24.34 17.14 6.32
N SER A 13 23.61 17.99 5.63
CA SER A 13 22.16 17.91 5.39
C SER A 13 21.87 16.51 4.85
N LEU A 14 21.63 15.57 5.76
CA LEU A 14 21.29 14.18 5.49
C LEU A 14 19.94 14.20 4.77
N SER A 15 19.99 14.22 3.45
CA SER A 15 18.83 13.91 2.62
C SER A 15 18.46 12.46 2.89
N LEU A 16 17.59 12.20 3.86
CA LEU A 16 17.12 10.87 4.22
C LEU A 16 16.42 10.29 2.99
N SER A 17 17.15 9.44 2.28
CA SER A 17 16.64 8.68 1.15
C SER A 17 16.65 7.22 1.56
N TYR A 18 15.51 6.57 1.45
CA TYR A 18 15.38 5.16 1.72
C TYR A 18 14.54 4.51 0.62
N ALA A 19 14.71 3.21 0.46
CA ALA A 19 13.93 2.41 -0.46
C ALA A 19 13.53 1.13 0.24
N GLN A 20 12.34 0.64 -0.08
CA GLN A 20 11.80 -0.57 0.50
C GLN A 20 10.95 -1.31 -0.51
N SER A 21 10.81 -2.61 -0.30
CA SER A 21 9.90 -3.42 -1.08
C SER A 21 9.27 -4.51 -0.25
N MET A 22 8.10 -4.94 -0.70
CA MET A 22 7.30 -6.00 -0.12
C MET A 22 6.75 -6.88 -1.26
N SER A 23 6.71 -8.18 -1.03
CA SER A 23 5.93 -9.13 -1.83
C SER A 23 5.08 -9.99 -0.90
N LYS A 24 3.75 -9.95 -1.07
CA LYS A 24 2.80 -10.63 -0.18
C LYS A 24 1.70 -11.26 -0.98
N SER A 25 1.23 -12.42 -0.52
CA SER A 25 0.09 -13.11 -1.10
C SER A 25 -0.78 -13.69 -0.01
N CYS A 26 -2.09 -13.68 -0.23
CA CYS A 26 -3.06 -14.27 0.68
C CYS A 26 -4.33 -14.61 -0.08
N SER A 27 -5.20 -15.35 0.59
CA SER A 27 -6.52 -15.66 0.12
C SER A 27 -7.48 -15.78 1.28
N GLY A 28 -8.76 -15.62 1.03
CA GLY A 28 -9.79 -15.78 2.04
C GLY A 28 -11.17 -15.71 1.41
N THR A 29 -12.18 -15.55 2.26
CA THR A 29 -13.56 -15.31 1.84
C THR A 29 -13.99 -13.94 2.35
N MET A 30 -14.70 -13.20 1.50
CA MET A 30 -15.21 -11.88 1.82
C MET A 30 -16.65 -11.78 1.36
N ARG A 31 -17.48 -11.10 2.13
CA ARG A 31 -18.87 -10.87 1.75
C ARG A 31 -18.91 -9.84 0.61
N TYR A 32 -19.50 -10.22 -0.51
CA TYR A 32 -19.84 -9.33 -1.63
C TYR A 32 -21.35 -9.15 -1.63
N CYS A 33 -21.83 -7.95 -1.92
CA CYS A 33 -23.25 -7.68 -2.13
C CYS A 33 -23.37 -6.99 -3.48
N ASP A 34 -24.25 -7.49 -4.35
CA ASP A 34 -24.49 -6.89 -5.66
C ASP A 34 -25.42 -5.67 -5.57
N ASP A 35 -25.62 -4.98 -6.70
CA ASP A 35 -26.49 -3.80 -6.82
C ASP A 35 -27.97 -4.08 -6.43
N LEU A 36 -28.37 -5.35 -6.36
CA LEU A 36 -29.72 -5.79 -5.95
C LEU A 36 -29.79 -6.10 -4.44
N GLY A 37 -28.68 -5.96 -3.72
CA GLY A 37 -28.56 -6.24 -2.29
C GLY A 37 -28.48 -7.74 -1.96
N ILE A 38 -28.23 -8.60 -2.95
CA ILE A 38 -28.01 -10.03 -2.72
C ILE A 38 -26.55 -10.20 -2.31
N CYS A 39 -26.33 -10.79 -1.14
CA CYS A 39 -24.98 -10.97 -0.62
C CYS A 39 -24.53 -12.43 -0.64
N THR A 40 -23.32 -12.67 -1.14
CA THR A 40 -22.64 -13.97 -1.18
C THR A 40 -21.26 -13.86 -0.52
N ASP A 41 -20.74 -14.98 -0.02
CA ASP A 41 -19.36 -15.06 0.45
C ASP A 41 -18.50 -15.50 -0.73
N GLU A 42 -17.69 -14.57 -1.25
CA GLU A 42 -16.85 -14.79 -2.42
C GLU A 42 -15.40 -15.06 -2.00
N TYR A 43 -14.74 -15.99 -2.70
CA TYR A 43 -13.36 -16.33 -2.43
C TYR A 43 -12.41 -15.38 -3.16
N PHE A 44 -11.48 -14.76 -2.44
CA PHE A 44 -10.45 -13.95 -3.08
C PHE A 44 -9.07 -14.59 -3.00
N TYR A 45 -8.25 -14.32 -4.02
CA TYR A 45 -6.80 -14.45 -3.98
C TYR A 45 -6.17 -13.10 -4.30
N LEU A 46 -5.19 -12.71 -3.50
CA LEU A 46 -4.40 -11.50 -3.70
C LEU A 46 -2.92 -11.85 -3.78
N TYR A 47 -2.26 -11.33 -4.81
CA TYR A 47 -0.82 -11.17 -4.87
C TYR A 47 -0.50 -9.67 -5.00
N ALA A 48 0.40 -9.19 -4.16
CA ALA A 48 0.87 -7.82 -4.19
C ALA A 48 2.39 -7.72 -4.10
N TYR A 49 2.97 -7.01 -5.05
CA TYR A 49 4.35 -6.51 -4.98
C TYR A 49 4.33 -4.98 -4.96
N GLN A 50 5.08 -4.41 -4.03
CA GLN A 50 5.27 -2.96 -3.92
C GLN A 50 6.76 -2.66 -3.74
N TYR A 51 7.26 -1.71 -4.51
CA TYR A 51 8.54 -1.05 -4.28
C TYR A 51 8.30 0.45 -4.14
N VAL A 52 8.99 1.08 -3.19
CA VAL A 52 8.98 2.52 -2.97
C VAL A 52 10.40 3.05 -2.80
N LYS A 53 10.60 4.29 -3.22
CA LYS A 53 11.80 5.06 -2.90
C LYS A 53 11.37 6.45 -2.44
N PHE A 54 11.77 6.80 -1.23
CA PHE A 54 11.56 8.11 -0.64
C PHE A 54 12.84 8.92 -0.65
N SER A 55 12.70 10.24 -0.71
CA SER A 55 13.79 11.19 -0.52
C SER A 55 13.23 12.46 0.11
N ASN A 56 13.80 12.88 1.24
CA ASN A 56 13.33 14.02 2.02
C ASN A 56 11.84 13.88 2.40
N GLY A 57 11.45 12.68 2.83
CA GLY A 57 10.06 12.37 3.22
C GLY A 57 9.06 12.28 2.07
N GLN A 58 9.46 12.52 0.83
CA GLN A 58 8.57 12.48 -0.33
C GLN A 58 8.77 11.20 -1.15
N LEU A 59 7.67 10.60 -1.61
CA LEU A 59 7.71 9.48 -2.54
C LEU A 59 8.30 9.96 -3.88
N LYS A 60 9.45 9.40 -4.28
CA LYS A 60 10.14 9.74 -5.54
C LYS A 60 9.92 8.69 -6.62
N ARG A 61 9.70 7.44 -6.23
CA ARG A 61 9.45 6.34 -7.16
C ARG A 61 8.58 5.30 -6.48
N SER A 62 7.60 4.79 -7.20
CA SER A 62 6.91 3.56 -6.86
C SER A 62 6.93 2.62 -8.06
N ARG A 63 6.94 1.31 -7.79
CA ARG A 63 6.63 0.27 -8.76
C ARG A 63 5.74 -0.73 -8.06
N HIS A 64 4.72 -1.22 -8.75
CA HIS A 64 3.81 -2.18 -8.18
C HIS A 64 3.44 -3.24 -9.19
N ARG A 65 2.98 -4.38 -8.67
CA ARG A 65 2.29 -5.41 -9.42
C ARG A 65 1.24 -6.01 -8.50
N PHE A 66 -0.02 -5.84 -8.86
CA PHE A 66 -1.15 -6.39 -8.13
C PHE A 66 -1.90 -7.36 -9.01
N ASN A 67 -2.46 -8.37 -8.36
CA ASN A 67 -3.34 -9.32 -8.98
C ASN A 67 -4.32 -9.74 -7.89
N PHE A 68 -5.52 -9.20 -7.96
CA PHE A 68 -6.62 -9.55 -7.08
C PHE A 68 -7.59 -10.37 -7.93
N ARG A 69 -8.14 -11.48 -7.42
CA ARG A 69 -9.00 -12.37 -8.20
C ARG A 69 -10.07 -13.02 -7.34
N GLY A 70 -11.20 -13.33 -7.96
CA GLY A 70 -12.22 -14.23 -7.43
C GLY A 70 -13.28 -13.55 -6.58
N TYR A 71 -13.16 -12.24 -6.34
CA TYR A 71 -14.11 -11.50 -5.51
C TYR A 71 -15.19 -10.79 -6.33
N VAL A 72 -14.84 -10.20 -7.47
CA VAL A 72 -15.79 -9.50 -8.37
C VAL A 72 -15.41 -9.81 -9.80
N LEU A 73 -16.16 -10.70 -10.46
CA LEU A 73 -15.86 -11.22 -11.81
C LEU A 73 -15.32 -10.14 -12.80
N GLY A 74 -13.99 -10.07 -12.97
CA GLY A 74 -13.35 -9.41 -14.11
C GLY A 74 -12.90 -7.96 -13.91
N GLU A 75 -13.10 -7.36 -12.73
CA GLU A 75 -12.74 -5.96 -12.45
C GLU A 75 -11.52 -5.81 -11.54
N GLU A 76 -10.96 -6.92 -11.07
CA GLU A 76 -10.02 -6.97 -9.95
C GLU A 76 -8.56 -6.63 -10.30
N ASP A 77 -8.26 -6.39 -11.58
CA ASP A 77 -6.91 -6.00 -12.04
C ASP A 77 -6.78 -4.49 -12.36
N TYR A 78 -7.87 -3.72 -12.25
CA TYR A 78 -7.89 -2.29 -12.59
C TYR A 78 -7.52 -1.38 -11.40
N TYR A 79 -6.36 -1.60 -10.81
CA TYR A 79 -5.88 -0.77 -9.70
C TYR A 79 -4.95 0.34 -10.17
N GLN A 80 -5.24 1.57 -9.76
CA GLN A 80 -4.40 2.73 -10.03
C GLN A 80 -3.94 3.38 -8.73
N PHE A 81 -2.69 3.85 -8.70
CA PHE A 81 -2.20 4.59 -7.55
C PHE A 81 -2.97 5.90 -7.40
N SER A 82 -3.61 6.10 -6.25
CA SER A 82 -4.45 7.27 -5.97
C SER A 82 -3.65 8.57 -5.77
N GLY A 83 -2.33 8.47 -5.58
CA GLY A 83 -1.49 9.59 -5.13
C GLY A 83 -1.39 9.71 -3.60
N VAL A 84 -2.19 8.94 -2.85
CA VAL A 84 -2.21 8.97 -1.38
C VAL A 84 -1.13 8.07 -0.79
N VAL A 85 -0.30 8.65 0.06
CA VAL A 85 0.70 7.96 0.88
C VAL A 85 0.26 8.05 2.33
N SER A 86 -0.01 6.90 2.95
CA SER A 86 -0.20 6.75 4.39
C SER A 86 1.08 6.15 5.00
N GLU A 87 1.34 6.33 6.29
CA GLU A 87 2.63 6.07 6.97
C GLU A 87 3.46 4.90 6.40
N ASN A 88 2.83 3.75 6.14
CA ASN A 88 3.47 2.56 5.60
C ASN A 88 2.79 1.96 4.36
N HIS A 89 1.81 2.66 3.78
CA HIS A 89 0.94 2.16 2.70
C HIS A 89 0.77 3.16 1.56
N LEU A 90 0.71 2.63 0.34
CA LEU A 90 0.17 3.35 -0.81
C LEU A 90 -1.26 2.91 -1.06
N ILE A 91 -2.14 3.88 -1.35
CA ILE A 91 -3.54 3.59 -1.64
C ILE A 91 -3.74 3.44 -3.14
N TYR A 92 -4.39 2.35 -3.53
CA TYR A 92 -4.74 2.03 -4.89
C TYR A 92 -6.25 1.97 -5.04
N THR A 93 -6.78 2.75 -5.98
CA THR A 93 -8.21 2.81 -6.27
C THR A 93 -8.54 1.80 -7.35
N GLY A 94 -9.45 0.89 -7.04
CA GLY A 94 -10.05 -0.06 -7.98
C GLY A 94 -11.48 0.35 -8.37
N PRO A 95 -12.21 -0.48 -9.12
CA PRO A 95 -13.58 -0.17 -9.50
C PRO A 95 -14.56 -0.22 -8.32
N ASP A 96 -14.46 -1.22 -7.46
CA ASP A 96 -15.41 -1.46 -6.36
C ASP A 96 -14.88 -1.05 -4.98
N PHE A 97 -13.57 -1.16 -4.78
CA PHE A 97 -12.91 -0.91 -3.51
C PHE A 97 -11.50 -0.34 -3.71
N ASP A 98 -10.98 0.25 -2.65
CA ASP A 98 -9.60 0.71 -2.59
C ASP A 98 -8.77 -0.27 -1.76
N LEU A 99 -7.49 -0.40 -2.12
CA LEU A 99 -6.51 -1.23 -1.42
C LEU A 99 -5.41 -0.38 -0.83
N ALA A 100 -5.13 -0.55 0.47
CA ALA A 100 -3.94 -0.03 1.11
C ALA A 100 -2.86 -1.12 1.05
N ILE A 101 -1.87 -0.93 0.18
CA ILE A 101 -0.78 -1.88 -0.01
C ILE A 101 0.47 -1.37 0.72
N PRO A 102 1.03 -2.14 1.67
CA PRO A 102 2.22 -1.71 2.36
C PRO A 102 3.47 -1.85 1.50
N TRP A 103 4.54 -1.17 1.87
CA TRP A 103 5.87 -1.43 1.30
C TRP A 103 6.82 -2.15 2.27
N ASP A 104 6.31 -2.55 3.45
CA ASP A 104 6.96 -3.41 4.42
C ASP A 104 6.09 -4.66 4.66
N GLU A 105 6.71 -5.82 4.73
CA GLU A 105 6.03 -7.10 4.94
C GLU A 105 5.36 -7.22 6.33
N GLN A 106 5.83 -6.45 7.32
CA GLN A 106 5.29 -6.46 8.68
C GLN A 106 3.88 -5.87 8.78
N PHE A 107 3.48 -5.03 7.81
CA PHE A 107 2.16 -4.43 7.81
C PHE A 107 1.16 -5.25 7.00
N PRO A 108 -0.12 -5.26 7.42
CA PRO A 108 -1.17 -5.95 6.68
C PRO A 108 -1.60 -5.16 5.44
N ILE A 109 -2.28 -5.84 4.52
CA ILE A 109 -3.02 -5.19 3.43
C ILE A 109 -4.45 -4.95 3.91
N TYR A 110 -4.95 -3.76 3.63
CA TYR A 110 -6.34 -3.40 3.91
C TYR A 110 -7.12 -3.14 2.63
N MET A 111 -8.42 -3.32 2.73
CA MET A 111 -9.40 -2.96 1.72
C MET A 111 -10.41 -1.99 2.34
N VAL A 112 -10.89 -1.02 1.58
CA VAL A 112 -12.09 -0.25 1.94
C VAL A 112 -13.13 -0.32 0.82
N LYS A 113 -14.34 -0.73 1.18
CA LYS A 113 -15.50 -0.67 0.28
C LYS A 113 -16.02 0.76 0.27
N ARG A 114 -16.42 1.26 -0.90
CA ARG A 114 -16.97 2.63 -1.00
C ARG A 114 -18.28 2.81 -0.27
N GLU A 115 -19.07 1.75 -0.16
CA GLU A 115 -20.38 1.80 0.49
C GLU A 115 -20.27 2.02 2.00
N THR A 116 -19.27 1.38 2.64
CA THR A 116 -19.11 1.41 4.09
C THR A 116 -18.07 2.43 4.54
N GLU A 117 -17.11 2.77 3.68
CA GLU A 117 -15.92 3.56 4.01
C GLU A 117 -15.06 2.98 5.16
N GLU A 118 -15.34 1.74 5.55
CA GLU A 118 -14.64 1.03 6.63
C GLU A 118 -13.47 0.22 6.08
N TRP A 119 -12.28 0.44 6.65
CA TRP A 119 -11.08 -0.32 6.31
C TRP A 119 -11.08 -1.70 6.97
N GLU A 120 -11.11 -2.75 6.16
CA GLU A 120 -11.02 -4.14 6.57
C GLU A 120 -9.63 -4.71 6.29
N LYS A 121 -9.11 -5.49 7.23
CA LYS A 121 -7.85 -6.21 7.05
C LYS A 121 -8.10 -7.50 6.25
N ILE A 122 -7.50 -7.59 5.06
CA ILE A 122 -7.67 -8.74 4.17
C ILE A 122 -6.42 -9.63 4.07
N CYS A 123 -5.25 -9.12 4.47
CA CYS A 123 -3.99 -9.87 4.41
C CYS A 123 -3.16 -9.60 5.67
N PRO A 124 -2.99 -10.57 6.59
CA PRO A 124 -2.15 -10.42 7.78
C PRO A 124 -0.68 -10.27 7.44
#